data_AF-Q4TIX3-F1
#
_entry.id   AF-Q4TIX3-F1
#
_cell.length_a   1.000
_cell.length_b   1.000
_cell.length_c   1.000
_cell.angle_alpha   90.00
_cell.angle_beta   90.00
_cell.angle_gamma   90.00
#
_symmetry.space_group_name_H-M   'P 1'
#
loop_
_entity.id
_entity.type
_entity.pdbx_description
1 polymer ?
#
loop_
_entity_poly.entity_id
_entity_poly.type
_entity_poly.pdbx_seq_one_letter_code
_entity_poly.pdbx_strand_id
1 'polypeptide(L)' 'ATVFLELWKRRRAELTYDWDLTDWEEEEEELRPQFEAKYSRVERVNPISGKPEPFQPFSDKLSRLMVSVSGIFFMVI' A
#
# COMPACT_ATOMS: atom_id res chain seq x y z
N ALA A 1 -4.57 23.00 -15.07
CA ALA A 1 -3.77 22.14 -14.16
C ALA A 1 -3.71 20.67 -14.60
N THR A 2 -4.45 20.23 -15.62
CA THR A 2 -4.46 18.82 -16.10
C THR A 2 -3.19 18.44 -16.87
N VAL A 3 -2.68 19.32 -17.73
CA VAL A 3 -1.46 19.07 -18.55
C VAL A 3 -0.23 18.82 -17.66
N PHE A 4 -0.09 19.57 -16.56
CA PHE A 4 1.00 19.36 -15.61
C PHE A 4 0.91 17.97 -14.95
N LEU A 5 -0.28 17.56 -14.47
CA LEU A 5 -0.46 16.26 -13.83
C LEU A 5 -0.19 15.10 -14.81
N GLU A 6 -0.63 15.22 -16.06
CA GLU A 6 -0.40 14.19 -17.07
C GLU A 6 1.07 14.08 -17.49
N LEU A 7 1.77 15.20 -17.68
CA LEU A 7 3.21 15.19 -17.96
C LEU A 7 4.01 14.71 -16.75
N TRP A 8 3.59 15.07 -15.53
CA TRP A 8 4.23 14.64 -14.30
C TRP A 8 4.12 13.12 -14.10
N LYS A 9 2.97 12.52 -14.41
CA LYS A 9 2.83 11.05 -14.40
C LYS A 9 3.82 10.36 -15.33
N ARG A 10 4.00 10.88 -16.56
CA ARG A 10 4.97 10.34 -17.52
C ARG A 10 6.40 10.50 -17.02
N ARG A 11 6.76 11.68 -16.51
CA ARG A 11 8.10 11.95 -15.99
C ARG A 11 8.45 11.09 -14.79
N ARG A 12 7.48 10.82 -13.91
CA ARG A 12 7.66 9.89 -12.79
C ARG A 12 7.96 8.47 -13.26
N ALA A 13 7.25 7.97 -14.27
CA ALA A 13 7.48 6.63 -14.80
C ALA A 13 8.89 6.48 -15.40
N GLU A 14 9.36 7.49 -16.14
CA GLU A 14 10.75 7.53 -16.65
C GLU A 14 11.78 7.49 -15.51
N LEU A 15 11.59 8.31 -14.47
CA LEU A 15 12.52 8.37 -13.33
C LEU A 15 12.57 7.05 -12.53
N THR A 16 11.41 6.43 -12.30
CA THR A 16 11.33 5.13 -11.61
C THR A 16 12.01 4.03 -12.43
N TYR A 17 11.87 4.07 -13.75
CA TYR A 17 12.56 3.14 -14.65
C TYR A 17 14.08 3.37 -14.67
N ASP A 18 14.51 4.62 -14.84
CA ASP A 18 15.93 4.99 -14.89
C ASP A 18 16.67 4.64 -13.58
N TRP A 19 15.97 4.69 -12.45
CA TRP A 19 16.52 4.34 -11.13
C TRP A 19 16.34 2.86 -10.77
N ASP A 20 15.81 2.04 -11.68
CA ASP A 20 15.52 0.62 -11.46
C ASP A 20 14.60 0.35 -10.24
N LEU A 21 13.72 1.31 -9.95
CA LEU A 21 12.78 1.26 -8.83
C LEU A 21 11.41 0.71 -9.22
N THR A 22 11.28 0.13 -10.42
CA THR A 22 9.97 -0.28 -10.96
C THR A 22 9.36 -1.42 -10.15
N ASP A 23 10.18 -2.37 -9.71
CA ASP A 23 9.74 -3.53 -8.93
C ASP A 23 10.34 -3.54 -7.50
N TRP A 24 11.13 -2.51 -7.17
CA TRP A 24 11.83 -2.37 -5.88
C TRP A 24 10.88 -2.34 -4.68
N GLU A 25 9.71 -1.71 -4.84
CA GLU A 25 8.70 -1.61 -3.76
C GLU A 25 8.09 -2.98 -3.41
N GLU A 26 7.98 -3.91 -4.36
CA GLU A 26 7.48 -5.26 -4.09
C GLU A 26 8.57 -6.19 -3.53
N GLU A 27 9.84 -5.92 -3.85
CA GLU A 27 10.96 -6.79 -3.49
C GLU A 27 11.66 -6.41 -2.18
N GLU A 28 11.75 -5.12 -1.83
CA GLU A 28 12.48 -4.62 -0.65
C GLU A 28 11.59 -4.06 0.47
N GLU A 29 10.26 -3.93 0.30
CA GLU A 29 9.38 -3.44 1.36
C GLU A 29 9.24 -4.50 2.48
N GLU A 30 10.19 -4.47 3.43
CA GLU A 30 10.08 -5.21 4.68
C GLU A 30 8.77 -4.82 5.37
N LEU A 31 8.00 -5.84 5.76
CA LEU A 31 6.72 -5.64 6.42
C LEU A 31 6.93 -4.78 7.66
N ARG A 32 6.17 -3.69 7.74
CA ARG A 32 6.25 -2.80 8.90
C ARG A 32 6.09 -3.63 10.19
N PRO A 33 6.97 -3.48 11.19
CA PRO A 33 6.97 -4.36 12.37
C PRO A 33 5.64 -4.33 13.16
N GLN A 34 4.91 -3.20 13.09
CA GLN A 34 3.58 -3.06 13.68
C GLN A 34 2.51 -3.92 12.97
N PHE A 35 2.70 -4.17 11.68
CA PHE A 35 1.83 -5.01 10.87
C PHE A 35 2.11 -6.48 11.14
N GLU A 36 3.39 -6.89 11.18
CA GLU A 36 3.81 -8.23 11.57
C GLU A 36 3.29 -8.62 12.95
N ALA A 37 3.46 -7.74 13.95
CA ALA A 37 2.99 -7.99 15.32
C ALA A 37 1.47 -8.21 15.40
N LYS A 38 0.70 -7.54 14.53
CA LYS A 38 -0.77 -7.60 14.52
C LYS A 38 -1.32 -8.78 13.71
N TYR A 39 -0.63 -9.17 12.64
CA TYR A 39 -1.09 -10.19 11.69
C TYR A 39 -0.24 -11.48 11.72
N SER A 40 0.64 -11.64 12.70
CA SER A 40 1.47 -12.84 12.94
C SER A 40 0.69 -14.17 13.00
N ARG A 41 -0.62 -14.14 13.26
CA ARG A 41 -1.48 -15.33 13.32
C ARG A 41 -2.24 -15.62 12.02
N VAL A 42 -2.29 -14.66 11.10
CA VAL A 42 -3.05 -14.77 9.83
C VAL A 42 -2.05 -14.74 8.69
N GLU A 43 -1.32 -15.83 8.53
CA GLU A 43 -0.38 -15.98 7.41
C GLU A 43 -1.10 -16.56 6.21
N ARG A 44 -0.92 -15.94 5.04
CA ARG A 44 -1.36 -16.48 3.76
C ARG A 44 -0.14 -16.66 2.87
N VAL A 45 -0.04 -17.82 2.23
CA VAL A 45 1.03 -18.06 1.26
C VAL A 45 0.74 -17.24 0.01
N ASN A 46 1.66 -16.36 -0.37
CA ASN A 46 1.58 -15.60 -1.60
C ASN A 46 1.81 -16.56 -2.80
N PRO A 47 0.89 -16.63 -3.79
CA PRO A 47 1.02 -17.56 -4.92
C PRO A 47 2.18 -17.25 -5.87
N ILE A 48 2.78 -16.06 -5.76
CA ILE A 48 3.85 -15.57 -6.63
C ILE A 48 5.21 -15.76 -5.97
N SER A 49 5.36 -15.38 -4.68
CA SER A 49 6.64 -15.48 -3.94
C SER A 49 6.81 -16.82 -3.19
N GLY A 50 5.73 -17.55 -2.92
CA GLY A 50 5.74 -18.80 -2.14
C GLY A 50 6.05 -18.63 -0.65
N LYS A 51 6.25 -17.40 -0.17
CA LYS A 51 6.54 -17.09 1.23
C LYS A 51 5.23 -16.93 2.03
N PRO A 52 5.21 -17.32 3.31
CA PRO A 52 4.11 -17.00 4.21
C PRO A 52 4.16 -15.51 4.54
N GLU A 53 3.21 -14.74 4.00
CA GLU A 53 3.10 -13.31 4.25
C GLU A 53 1.87 -13.04 5.14
N PRO A 54 1.98 -12.22 6.19
CA PRO A 54 0.85 -11.82 7.02
C PRO A 54 -0.21 -11.13 6.15
N PHE A 55 -1.44 -11.65 6.18
CA PHE A 55 -2.53 -11.16 5.36
C PHE A 55 -3.55 -10.39 6.21
N GLN A 56 -3.76 -9.13 5.87
CA GLN A 56 -4.83 -8.32 6.45
C GLN A 56 -6.15 -8.61 5.72
N PRO A 57 -7.21 -9.08 6.42
CA PRO A 57 -8.51 -9.28 5.79
C PRO A 57 -9.11 -7.95 5.32
N PHE A 58 -9.72 -7.97 4.14
CA PHE A 58 -10.32 -6.78 3.52
C PHE A 58 -11.38 -6.10 4.39
N SER A 59 -12.12 -6.88 5.20
CA SER A 59 -13.14 -6.36 6.13
C SER A 59 -12.57 -5.40 7.18
N ASP A 60 -11.40 -5.75 7.74
CA ASP A 60 -10.72 -4.92 8.75
C ASP A 60 -10.11 -3.65 8.14
N LYS A 61 -9.64 -3.76 6.89
CA LYS A 61 -9.14 -2.59 6.16
C LYS A 61 -10.28 -1.62 5.85
N LEU A 62 -11.43 -2.14 5.43
CA LEU A 62 -12.60 -1.34 5.11
C LEU A 62 -13.21 -0.67 6.35
N SER A 63 -13.39 -1.41 7.45
CA SER A 63 -13.94 -0.84 8.69
C SER A 63 -13.10 0.32 9.21
N ARG A 64 -11.78 0.18 9.20
CA ARG A 64 -10.84 1.26 9.57
C ARG A 64 -10.97 2.47 8.65
N LEU A 65 -11.04 2.25 7.34
CA LEU A 65 -11.20 3.34 6.37
C LEU A 65 -12.50 4.11 6.61
N MET A 66 -13.61 3.40 6.83
CA MET A 66 -14.92 4.01 7.08
C MET A 66 -14.93 4.85 8.37
N VAL A 67 -14.32 4.36 9.45
CA VAL A 67 -14.18 5.13 10.71
C VAL A 67 -13.31 6.37 10.50
N SER A 68 -12.18 6.26 9.81
CA SER A 68 -11.31 7.41 9.52
C SER A 68 -12.02 8.46 8.67
N VAL A 69 -12.72 8.04 7.61
CA VAL A 69 -13.50 8.93 6.76
C VAL A 69 -14.61 9.61 7.56
N SER A 70 -15.36 8.86 8.36
CA SER A 70 -16.40 9.42 9.24
C SER A 70 -15.85 10.45 10.22
N GLY A 71 -14.66 10.23 10.79
CA GLY A 71 -14.02 11.19 11.71
C GLY A 71 -13.65 12.50 11.02
N ILE A 72 -13.12 12.43 9.80
CA ILE A 72 -12.82 13.63 9.00
C ILE A 72 -14.11 14.38 8.66
N PHE A 73 -15.17 13.68 8.25
CA PHE A 73 -16.46 14.32 7.98
C PHE A 73 -17.01 15.02 9.23
N PHE A 74 -16.88 14.42 10.41
CA PHE A 74 -17.29 15.04 11.67
C PHE A 74 -16.45 16.28 12.04
N MET A 75 -15.17 16.33 11.65
CA MET A 75 -14.32 17.52 11.89
C MET A 75 -14.58 18.68 10.94
N VAL A 76 -15.09 18.40 9.74
CA VAL A 76 -15.36 19.41 8.71
C VAL A 76 -16.76 20.04 8.86
N ILE A 77 -17.69 19.30 9.47
CA ILE A 77 -19.03 19.78 9.88
C ILE A 77 -18.91 20.61 11.15
#